data_AF-A0A2E6PEG2-F1
#
_entry.id   AF-A0A2E6PEG2-F1
#
_cell.length_a   1.000
_cell.length_b   1.000
_cell.length_c   1.000
_cell.angle_alpha   90.00
_cell.angle_beta   90.00
_cell.angle_gamma   90.00
#
_symmetry.space_group_name_H-M   'P 1'
#
loop_
_entity.id
_entity.type
_entity.pdbx_description
1 polymer ?
#
loop_
_entity_poly.entity_id
_entity_poly.type
_entity_poly.pdbx_seq_one_letter_code
_entity_poly.pdbx_strand_id
1 'polypeptide(L)'
;MLGLSFFLGQRINRQYKETPFESGIISVGSSQFRISVHFYLTAILFIIFDLEVVFLFAWAVGVREAGWPGFIEITVFIMILGVALFYLWRTGALDWRTETQKRGLDKLVGPGGVVNKKEFEL
;
A
#
# COMPACT_ATOMS: atom_id res chain seq x y z
N MET A 1 -1.17 -27.40 -14.46
CA MET A 1 -2.05 -26.64 -15.40
C MET A 1 -1.25 -25.86 -16.44
N LEU A 2 -0.20 -25.10 -16.09
CA LEU A 2 0.63 -24.37 -17.07
C LEU A 2 1.22 -25.25 -18.19
N GLY A 3 1.66 -26.48 -17.88
CA GLY A 3 2.20 -27.41 -18.89
C GLY A 3 1.18 -27.91 -19.91
N LEU A 4 -0.06 -28.15 -19.48
CA LEU A 4 -1.16 -28.58 -20.34
C LEU A 4 -1.60 -27.42 -21.26
N SER A 5 -1.68 -26.20 -20.72
CA SER A 5 -1.95 -24.99 -21.48
C SER A 5 -0.86 -24.67 -22.51
N PHE A 6 0.41 -24.95 -22.21
CA PHE A 6 1.51 -24.77 -23.16
C PHE A 6 1.46 -25.77 -24.33
N PHE A 7 0.99 -26.98 -24.08
CA PHE A 7 0.94 -28.05 -25.09
C PHE A 7 -0.33 -27.97 -25.96
N LEU A 8 -1.48 -27.66 -25.38
CA LEU A 8 -2.75 -27.52 -26.11
C LEU A 8 -2.99 -26.09 -26.65
N GLY A 9 -2.25 -25.09 -26.15
CA GLY A 9 -2.42 -23.69 -26.51
C GLY A 9 -1.91 -23.36 -27.92
N GLN A 10 -2.75 -22.71 -28.72
CA GLN A 10 -2.40 -22.29 -30.08
C GLN A 10 -1.33 -21.18 -30.05
N ARG A 11 -0.19 -21.44 -30.69
CA ARG A 11 0.90 -20.44 -30.82
C ARG A 11 0.64 -19.53 -32.00
N ILE A 12 0.04 -18.38 -31.73
CA ILE A 12 -0.08 -17.29 -32.71
C ILE A 12 1.13 -16.37 -32.54
N ASN A 13 1.88 -16.17 -33.64
CA ASN A 13 2.94 -15.18 -33.74
C ASN A 13 2.40 -13.98 -34.53
N ARG A 14 2.05 -12.92 -33.81
CA ARG A 14 1.58 -11.64 -34.38
C ARG A 14 2.38 -10.53 -33.72
N GLN A 15 2.81 -9.55 -34.52
CA GLN A 15 3.64 -8.43 -34.05
C GLN A 15 3.02 -7.69 -32.86
N TYR A 16 1.69 -7.49 -32.85
CA TYR A 16 0.97 -6.81 -31.76
C TYR A 16 0.75 -7.66 -30.49
N LYS A 17 1.07 -8.96 -30.53
CA LYS A 17 0.93 -9.83 -29.35
C LYS A 17 2.07 -9.62 -28.34
N GLU A 18 3.24 -9.23 -28.84
CA GLU A 18 4.46 -9.03 -28.06
C GLU A 18 4.67 -7.56 -27.66
N THR A 19 3.71 -6.68 -27.98
CA THR A 19 3.74 -5.25 -27.62
C THR A 19 2.89 -4.97 -26.38
N PRO A 20 3.33 -4.10 -25.45
CA PRO A 20 2.51 -3.66 -24.33
C PRO A 20 1.18 -3.06 -24.77
N PHE A 21 0.12 -3.33 -24.01
CA PHE A 21 -1.19 -2.76 -24.28
C PHE A 21 -1.25 -1.30 -23.81
N GLU A 22 -1.46 -0.37 -24.73
CA GLU A 22 -1.66 1.06 -24.42
C GLU A 22 -2.92 1.62 -25.10
N SER A 23 -4.05 0.92 -25.03
CA SER A 23 -5.34 1.40 -25.58
C SER A 23 -5.29 1.87 -27.05
N GLY A 24 -4.40 1.28 -27.86
CA GLY A 24 -4.28 1.57 -29.29
C GLY A 24 -3.22 2.61 -29.67
N ILE A 25 -2.49 3.19 -28.70
CA ILE A 25 -1.33 4.04 -28.99
C ILE A 25 -0.01 3.24 -28.93
N ILE A 26 1.02 3.76 -29.60
CA ILE A 26 2.38 3.20 -29.51
C ILE A 26 3.02 3.60 -28.18
N SER A 27 3.70 2.65 -27.54
CA SER A 27 4.40 2.89 -26.29
C SER A 27 5.51 3.92 -26.47
N VAL A 28 5.30 5.09 -25.88
CA VAL A 28 6.24 6.22 -25.93
C VAL A 28 6.63 6.65 -24.52
N GLY A 29 7.93 6.81 -24.30
CA GLY A 29 8.48 7.30 -23.03
C GLY A 29 9.30 6.27 -22.26
N SER A 30 9.83 6.71 -21.11
CA SER A 30 10.62 5.87 -20.21
C SER A 30 9.71 5.08 -19.28
N SER A 31 9.98 3.79 -19.10
CA SER A 31 9.34 2.92 -18.10
C SER A 31 9.69 3.30 -16.65
N GLN A 32 10.51 4.34 -16.44
CA GLN A 32 10.95 4.78 -15.13
C GLN A 32 10.12 5.99 -14.68
N PHE A 33 9.05 5.71 -13.95
CA PHE A 33 8.24 6.73 -13.28
C PHE A 33 8.56 6.77 -11.79
N ARG A 34 8.53 7.98 -11.21
CA ARG A 34 8.73 8.18 -9.78
C ARG A 34 7.45 7.77 -9.05
N ILE A 35 7.51 6.63 -8.38
CA ILE A 35 6.44 6.18 -7.48
C ILE A 35 6.44 7.09 -6.23
N SER A 36 5.26 7.39 -5.69
CA SER A 36 5.13 8.27 -4.53
C SER A 36 5.74 7.65 -3.27
N VAL A 37 6.27 8.48 -2.37
CA VAL A 37 6.93 8.05 -1.12
C VAL A 37 5.97 7.31 -0.17
N HIS A 38 4.65 7.53 -0.30
CA HIS A 38 3.62 6.92 0.55
C HIS A 38 3.67 5.38 0.54
N PHE A 39 4.03 4.76 -0.60
CA PHE A 39 4.20 3.31 -0.69
C PHE A 39 5.37 2.79 0.14
N TYR A 40 6.45 3.58 0.23
CA TYR A 40 7.65 3.22 1.00
C TYR A 40 7.40 3.28 2.51
N LEU A 41 6.70 4.32 2.99
CA LEU A 41 6.36 4.45 4.41
C LEU A 41 5.49 3.30 4.89
N THR A 42 4.47 2.95 4.09
CA THR A 42 3.61 1.78 4.38
C THR A 42 4.41 0.48 4.39
N ALA A 43 5.34 0.31 3.45
CA ALA A 43 6.17 -0.90 3.37
C ALA A 43 7.11 -1.06 4.57
N ILE A 44 7.78 0.00 5.03
CA ILE A 44 8.62 -0.08 6.23
C ILE A 44 7.79 -0.35 7.47
N LEU A 45 6.65 0.33 7.63
CA LEU A 45 5.77 0.09 8.76
C LEU A 45 5.29 -1.36 8.79
N PHE A 46 4.97 -1.93 7.62
CA PHE A 46 4.61 -3.34 7.49
C PHE A 46 5.76 -4.26 7.94
N ILE A 47 6.99 -4.01 7.49
CA ILE A 47 8.17 -4.81 7.89
C ILE A 47 8.39 -4.76 9.40
N ILE A 48 8.30 -3.56 10.00
CA ILE A 48 8.45 -3.42 11.44
C ILE A 48 7.34 -4.19 12.13
N PHE A 49 6.07 -3.93 11.81
CA PHE A 49 4.94 -4.60 12.45
C PHE A 49 4.98 -6.13 12.30
N ASP A 50 5.38 -6.65 11.13
CA ASP A 50 5.53 -8.09 10.88
C ASP A 50 6.61 -8.71 11.78
N LEU A 51 7.74 -8.03 11.95
CA LEU A 51 8.81 -8.44 12.85
C LEU A 51 8.34 -8.47 14.31
N GLU A 52 7.53 -7.50 14.73
CA GLU A 52 7.01 -7.45 16.10
C GLU A 52 6.02 -8.59 16.39
N VAL A 53 5.22 -8.99 15.39
CA VAL A 53 4.32 -10.14 15.51
C VAL A 53 5.11 -11.44 15.74
N VAL A 54 6.30 -11.59 15.14
CA VAL A 54 7.18 -12.72 15.43
C VAL A 54 7.60 -12.74 16.91
N PHE A 55 7.91 -11.58 17.50
CA PHE A 55 8.22 -11.50 18.93
C PHE A 55 7.01 -11.79 19.82
N LEU A 56 5.81 -11.29 19.46
CA LEU A 56 4.57 -11.63 20.15
C LEU A 56 4.32 -13.14 20.12
N PHE A 57 4.59 -13.79 18.98
CA PHE A 57 4.43 -15.23 18.84
C PHE A 57 5.44 -16.01 19.69
N ALA A 58 6.71 -15.61 19.69
CA ALA A 58 7.74 -16.23 20.53
C ALA A 58 7.38 -16.16 22.02
N TRP A 59 6.90 -15.00 22.49
CA TRP A 59 6.39 -14.84 23.85
C TRP A 59 5.14 -15.70 24.10
N ALA A 60 4.20 -15.73 23.15
CA ALA A 60 2.95 -16.49 23.30
C ALA A 60 3.19 -18.00 23.47
N VAL A 61 4.21 -18.54 22.81
CA VAL A 61 4.61 -19.96 22.96
C VAL A 61 5.14 -20.25 24.37
N GLY A 62 5.86 -19.30 24.99
CA GLY A 62 6.49 -19.45 26.32
C GLY A 62 5.76 -18.72 27.45
N VAL A 63 4.46 -18.43 27.29
CA VAL A 63 3.72 -17.55 28.21
C VAL A 63 3.67 -18.07 29.66
N ARG A 64 3.70 -19.39 29.84
CA ARG A 64 3.62 -20.03 31.17
C ARG A 64 4.92 -19.89 31.94
N GLU A 65 6.04 -19.98 31.24
CA GLU A 65 7.38 -19.84 31.79
C GLU A 65 7.75 -18.36 32.03
N ALA A 66 7.28 -17.46 31.16
CA ALA A 66 7.57 -16.03 31.24
C ALA A 66 6.84 -15.32 32.41
N GLY A 67 5.67 -15.81 32.79
CA GLY A 67 4.91 -15.31 33.94
C GLY A 67 4.57 -13.81 33.88
N TRP A 68 4.42 -13.18 35.05
CA TRP A 68 4.11 -11.75 35.17
C TRP A 68 5.16 -10.80 34.54
N PRO A 69 6.48 -11.06 34.66
CA PRO A 69 7.48 -10.21 34.00
C PRO A 69 7.31 -10.18 32.48
N GLY A 70 7.14 -11.34 31.83
CA GLY A 70 6.93 -11.40 30.39
C GLY A 70 5.64 -10.71 29.95
N PHE A 71 4.58 -10.74 30.78
CA PHE A 71 3.35 -10.00 30.50
C PHE A 71 3.55 -8.48 30.53
N ILE A 72 4.38 -7.95 31.44
CA ILE A 72 4.70 -6.53 31.49
C ILE A 72 5.53 -6.14 30.26
N GLU A 73 6.53 -6.95 29.92
CA GLU A 73 7.38 -6.73 28.75
C GLU A 73 6.55 -6.66 27.46
N ILE A 74 5.64 -7.61 27.24
CA ILE A 74 4.80 -7.64 26.04
C ILE A 74 3.82 -6.46 25.99
N THR A 75 3.31 -6.04 27.15
CA THR A 75 2.39 -4.90 27.26
C THR A 75 3.10 -3.60 26.90
N VAL A 76 4.30 -3.38 27.43
CA VAL A 76 5.11 -2.19 27.11
C VAL A 76 5.48 -2.18 25.64
N PHE A 77 5.86 -3.34 25.10
CA PHE A 77 6.21 -3.50 23.69
C PHE A 77 5.04 -3.16 22.74
N ILE A 78 3.84 -3.68 23.01
CA ILE A 78 2.63 -3.32 22.24
C ILE A 78 2.30 -1.82 22.37
N MET A 79 2.47 -1.24 23.57
CA MET A 79 2.22 0.19 23.79
C MET A 79 3.15 1.08 22.97
N ILE A 80 4.44 0.75 22.87
CA ILE A 80 5.41 1.50 22.05
C ILE A 80 4.96 1.51 20.58
N LEU A 81 4.53 0.36 20.04
CA LEU A 81 4.00 0.25 18.69
C LEU A 81 2.71 1.05 18.50
N GLY A 82 1.81 0.98 19.47
CA GLY A 82 0.57 1.76 19.48
C GLY A 82 0.85 3.26 19.40
N VAL A 83 1.83 3.75 20.16
CA VAL A 83 2.24 5.16 20.13
C VAL A 83 2.89 5.52 18.78
N ALA A 84 3.77 4.67 18.25
CA ALA A 84 4.40 4.90 16.95
C ALA A 84 3.37 4.97 15.81
N LEU A 85 2.41 4.04 15.79
CA LEU A 85 1.32 4.02 14.81
C LEU A 85 0.42 5.24 14.96
N PHE A 86 0.06 5.61 16.20
CA PHE A 86 -0.74 6.80 16.47
C PHE A 86 -0.04 8.08 15.98
N TYR A 87 1.26 8.20 16.23
CA TYR A 87 2.07 9.33 15.73
C TYR A 87 2.06 9.40 14.20
N LEU A 88 2.27 8.26 13.53
CA LEU A 88 2.29 8.19 12.06
C LEU A 88 0.92 8.54 11.45
N TRP A 89 -0.15 8.07 12.09
CA TRP A 89 -1.52 8.39 11.69
C TRP A 89 -1.80 9.89 11.83
N ARG A 90 -1.40 10.51 12.94
CA ARG A 90 -1.57 11.96 13.16
C ARG A 90 -0.76 12.81 12.17
N THR A 91 0.38 12.30 11.70
CA THR A 91 1.21 12.96 10.69
C THR A 91 0.63 12.83 9.27
N GLY A 92 -0.39 11.99 9.07
CA GLY A 92 -1.00 11.78 7.76
C GLY A 92 -0.16 10.92 6.81
N ALA A 93 0.86 10.21 7.33
CA ALA A 93 1.71 9.32 6.53
C ALA A 93 0.94 8.12 5.94
N LEU A 94 -0.22 7.80 6.53
CA LEU A 94 -1.16 6.78 6.04
C LEU A 94 -2.19 7.33 5.05
N ASP A 95 -2.15 8.63 4.73
CA ASP A 95 -3.07 9.21 3.76
C ASP A 95 -2.68 8.80 2.34
N TRP A 96 -3.64 8.22 1.62
CA TRP A 96 -3.44 7.71 0.27
C TRP A 96 -3.70 8.79 -0.80
N ARG A 97 -4.26 9.94 -0.40
CA ARG A 97 -4.57 11.02 -1.33
C ARG A 97 -3.30 11.79 -1.66
N THR A 98 -2.95 11.82 -2.94
CA THR A 98 -1.84 12.65 -3.41
C THR A 98 -2.16 14.12 -3.14
N GLU A 99 -1.18 14.94 -2.75
CA GLU A 99 -1.38 16.38 -2.52
C GLU A 99 -2.02 17.09 -3.73
N THR A 100 -1.72 16.63 -4.94
CA THR A 100 -2.36 17.09 -6.19
C THR A 100 -3.87 16.80 -6.22
N GLN A 101 -4.30 15.62 -5.75
CA GLN A 101 -5.71 15.23 -5.68
C GLN A 101 -6.45 15.98 -4.57
N LYS A 102 -5.78 16.31 -3.45
CA LYS A 102 -6.36 17.16 -2.40
C LYS A 102 -6.63 18.57 -2.92
N ARG A 103 -5.63 19.22 -3.53
CA ARG A 103 -5.80 20.55 -4.15
C ARG A 103 -6.82 20.56 -5.29
N GLY A 104 -6.89 19.48 -6.08
CA GLY A 104 -7.91 19.32 -7.12
C GLY A 104 -9.32 19.29 -6.53
N LEU A 105 -9.52 18.56 -5.43
CA LEU A 105 -10.81 18.51 -4.75
C LEU A 105 -11.19 19.86 -4.13
N ASP A 106 -10.24 20.56 -3.51
CA ASP A 106 -10.47 21.89 -2.91
C ASP A 106 -10.90 22.92 -3.95
N LYS A 107 -10.42 22.81 -5.19
CA LYS A 107 -10.87 23.66 -6.31
C LYS A 107 -12.29 23.35 -6.77
N LEU A 108 -12.74 22.11 -6.60
CA LEU A 108 -14.06 21.64 -7.03
C LEU A 108 -15.15 21.85 -5.96
N VAL A 109 -14.74 22.11 -4.72
CA VAL A 109 -15.64 22.45 -3.61
C VAL A 109 -15.91 23.95 -3.62
N GLY A 110 -17.09 24.35 -4.09
CA GLY A 110 -17.53 25.74 -4.06
C GLY A 110 -17.94 26.21 -2.64
N PRO A 111 -18.15 27.52 -2.43
CA PRO A 111 -18.60 28.05 -1.15
C PRO A 111 -19.92 27.40 -0.73
N GLY A 112 -19.92 26.72 0.42
CA GLY A 112 -21.04 25.93 0.93
C GLY A 112 -20.90 24.41 0.81
N GLY A 113 -19.75 23.88 0.36
CA GLY A 113 -19.50 22.43 0.31
C GLY A 113 -20.10 21.72 -0.92
N VAL A 114 -20.59 22.49 -1.89
CA VAL A 114 -21.22 21.95 -3.09
C VAL A 114 -20.14 21.61 -4.12
N VAL A 115 -19.98 20.32 -4.42
CA VAL A 115 -19.09 19.84 -5.49
C VAL A 115 -19.79 20.07 -6.83
N ASN A 116 -19.22 20.93 -7.68
CA ASN A 116 -19.81 21.19 -8.99
C ASN A 116 -19.50 20.02 -9.95
N LYS A 117 -20.45 19.07 -10.05
CA LYS A 117 -20.34 17.88 -10.92
C LYS A 117 -20.13 18.22 -12.40
N LYS A 118 -20.39 19.45 -12.85
CA LYS A 118 -20.28 19.83 -14.28
C LYS A 118 -18.83 19.98 -14.77
N GLU A 119 -17.86 20.07 -13.86
CA GLU A 119 -16.44 20.24 -14.21
C GLU A 119 -15.67 18.90 -14.19
N PHE A 120 -16.39 17.80 -13.96
CA PHE A 120 -15.90 16.43 -13.92
C PHE A 120 -16.13 15.72 -15.27
N GLU A 121 -15.82 16.39 -16.39
CA GLU A 121 -15.72 15.71 -17.69
C GLU A 121 -14.24 15.40 -17.93
N LEU A 122 -13.95 14.09 -17.95
CA LEU A 122 -12.64 13.47 -18.14
C LEU A 122 -12.14 13.62 -19.57
#